data_AF-A0A6P2JVA6-F1
#
_entry.id   AF-A0A6P2JVA6-F1
#
_cell.length_a   1.000
_cell.length_b   1.000
_cell.length_c   1.000
_cell.angle_alpha   90.00
_cell.angle_beta   90.00
_cell.angle_gamma   90.00
#
_symmetry.space_group_name_H-M   'P 1'
#
loop_
_entity.id
_entity.type
_entity.pdbx_description
1 polymer ?
#
loop_
_entity_poly.entity_id
_entity_poly.type
_entity_poly.pdbx_seq_one_letter_code
_entity_poly.pdbx_strand_id
1 'polypeptide(L)'
;MTIGGGNDGRYVVFIASSFDAELLSLTTPEAPMEEAIELVAGGQRGSYPAQECVDRMTTAKAVAYFVSSGLADPQLCWQVG
;
A
#
# COMPACT_ATOMS: atom_id res chain seq x y z
N MET A 1 -3.84 -5.99 -7.68
CA MET A 1 -3.18 -4.92 -6.90
C MET A 1 -3.86 -3.59 -7.18
N THR A 2 -4.08 -2.80 -6.14
CA THR A 2 -4.64 -1.45 -6.21
C THR A 2 -3.65 -0.48 -5.57
N ILE A 3 -3.57 0.72 -6.14
CA ILE A 3 -2.72 1.81 -5.63
C ILE A 3 -3.58 3.06 -5.51
N GLY A 4 -3.61 3.62 -4.32
CA GLY A 4 -4.12 4.96 -4.06
C GLY A 4 -2.96 5.88 -3.67
N GLY A 5 -3.13 7.18 -3.85
CA GLY A 5 -2.12 8.14 -3.39
C GLY A 5 -2.05 9.40 -4.22
N GLY A 6 -0.86 10.02 -4.21
CA GLY A 6 -0.55 11.23 -4.99
C GLY A 6 -0.36 12.49 -4.13
N ASN A 7 -0.73 12.45 -2.84
CA ASN A 7 -0.36 13.50 -1.90
C ASN A 7 1.09 13.29 -1.43
N ASP A 8 1.95 14.30 -1.57
CA ASP A 8 3.34 14.33 -1.09
C ASP A 8 4.20 13.09 -1.46
N GLY A 9 3.89 12.43 -2.58
CA GLY A 9 4.63 11.24 -3.02
C GLY A 9 4.42 10.00 -2.14
N ARG A 10 3.31 9.97 -1.38
CA ARG A 10 2.88 8.83 -0.57
C ARG A 10 1.75 8.06 -1.23
N TYR A 11 1.74 6.76 -0.99
CA TYR A 11 0.83 5.81 -1.63
C TYR A 11 0.36 4.76 -0.64
N VAL A 12 -0.87 4.30 -0.81
CA VAL A 12 -1.38 3.07 -0.22
C VAL A 12 -1.39 2.00 -1.30
N VAL A 13 -0.88 0.81 -0.99
CA VAL A 13 -0.80 -0.32 -1.92
C VAL A 13 -1.40 -1.53 -1.25
N PHE A 14 -2.39 -2.15 -1.91
CA PHE A 14 -2.98 -3.38 -1.41
C PHE A 14 -3.23 -4.42 -2.51
N ILE A 15 -3.18 -5.69 -2.12
CA ILE A 15 -3.46 -6.83 -2.97
C ILE A 15 -4.68 -7.56 -2.40
N ALA A 16 -5.75 -7.62 -3.19
CA ALA A 16 -6.86 -8.54 -2.98
C ALA A 16 -6.60 -9.80 -3.83
N SER A 17 -6.54 -10.97 -3.18
CA SER A 17 -6.35 -12.26 -3.85
C SER A 17 -7.67 -12.90 -4.30
N SER A 18 -8.79 -12.55 -3.67
CA SER A 18 -10.16 -12.89 -4.10
C SER A 18 -11.16 -11.85 -3.52
N PHE A 19 -12.44 -11.94 -3.92
CA PHE A 19 -13.49 -11.01 -3.45
C PHE A 19 -13.75 -11.05 -1.94
N ASP A 20 -13.50 -12.20 -1.29
CA ASP A 20 -13.69 -12.41 0.16
C ASP A 20 -12.36 -12.57 0.91
N ALA A 21 -11.22 -12.33 0.24
CA ALA A 21 -9.92 -12.46 0.88
C ALA A 21 -9.57 -11.21 1.69
N GLU A 22 -8.92 -11.45 2.83
CA GLU A 22 -8.23 -10.40 3.59
C GLU A 22 -7.27 -9.63 2.68
N LEU A 23 -7.27 -8.30 2.85
CA LEU A 23 -6.42 -7.42 2.07
C LEU A 23 -5.00 -7.50 2.59
N LEU A 24 -4.04 -7.70 1.68
CA LEU A 24 -2.64 -7.53 1.99
C LEU A 24 -2.26 -6.07 1.74
N SER A 25 -2.04 -5.33 2.81
CA SER A 25 -1.60 -3.93 2.77
C SER A 25 -0.08 -3.85 2.90
N LEU A 26 0.54 -3.05 2.05
CA LEU A 26 1.97 -2.76 2.12
C LEU A 26 2.23 -1.69 3.18
N THR A 27 3.19 -1.93 4.07
CA THR A 27 3.43 -1.07 5.24
C THR A 27 4.84 -0.48 5.28
N THR A 28 4.96 0.63 6.02
CA THR A 28 6.19 1.28 6.45
C THR A 28 6.26 1.20 8.00
N PRO A 29 6.76 0.09 8.58
CA PRO A 29 6.69 -0.13 10.04
C PRO A 29 7.40 0.95 10.89
N GLU A 30 8.37 1.64 10.30
CA GLU A 30 9.13 2.71 10.96
C GLU A 30 8.39 4.05 11.01
N ALA A 31 7.25 4.18 10.32
CA ALA A 31 6.47 5.41 10.32
C ALA A 31 5.72 5.62 11.65
N PRO A 32 5.47 6.88 12.05
CA PRO A 32 4.75 7.18 13.29
C PRO A 32 3.33 6.60 13.28
N MET A 33 2.93 5.97 14.39
CA MET A 33 1.62 5.31 14.52
C MET A 33 0.45 6.29 14.61
N GLU A 34 0.69 7.49 15.14
CA GLU A 34 -0.33 8.51 15.41
C GLU A 34 -0.49 9.51 14.24
N GLU A 35 0.34 9.38 13.20
CA GLU A 35 0.27 10.22 12.01
C GLU A 35 -0.68 9.61 10.98
N ALA A 36 -1.54 10.44 10.41
CA ALA A 36 -2.41 10.07 9.30
C ALA A 36 -2.12 10.96 8.09
N ILE A 37 -2.20 10.36 6.90
CA ILE A 37 -1.94 10.98 5.61
C ILE A 37 -3.23 10.94 4.80
N GLU A 38 -3.64 12.11 4.31
CA GLU A 38 -4.77 12.23 3.40
C GLU A 38 -4.37 11.76 2.00
N LEU A 39 -5.06 10.74 1.49
CA LEU A 39 -4.81 10.16 0.17
C LEU A 39 -6.12 9.96 -0.59
N VAL A 40 -6.01 9.74 -1.89
CA VAL A 40 -7.14 9.33 -2.74
C VAL A 40 -6.90 7.90 -3.21
N ALA A 41 -7.80 6.99 -2.84
CA ALA A 41 -7.80 5.60 -3.31
C ALA A 41 -9.19 5.27 -3.87
N GLY A 42 -9.25 4.58 -5.02
CA GLY A 42 -10.52 4.23 -5.64
C GLY A 42 -11.41 5.43 -6.00
N GLY A 43 -10.82 6.62 -6.20
CA GLY A 43 -11.57 7.86 -6.47
C GLY A 43 -12.15 8.54 -5.23
N GLN A 44 -11.90 8.04 -4.03
CA GLN A 44 -12.38 8.61 -2.77
C GLN A 44 -11.21 9.13 -1.93
N ARG A 45 -11.39 10.30 -1.30
CA ARG A 45 -10.44 10.82 -0.31
C ARG A 45 -10.63 10.06 1.01
N GLY A 46 -9.53 9.69 1.66
CA GLY A 46 -9.51 9.05 2.95
C GLY A 46 -8.27 9.42 3.77
N SER A 47 -8.38 9.24 5.08
CA SER A 47 -7.28 9.38 6.04
C SER A 47 -6.68 8.01 6.30
N TYR A 48 -5.39 7.84 6.03
CA TYR A 48 -4.69 6.57 6.15
C TYR A 48 -3.56 6.67 7.18
N PRO A 49 -3.34 5.67 8.05
CA PRO A 49 -2.20 5.66 8.93
C PRO A 49 -0.89 5.80 8.14
N ALA A 50 0.07 6.59 8.63
CA ALA A 50 1.36 6.76 7.97
C ALA A 50 2.11 5.42 7.78
N GLN A 51 1.85 4.44 8.65
CA GLN A 51 2.36 3.07 8.57
C GLN A 51 1.79 2.28 7.39
N GLU A 52 0.64 2.65 6.83
CA GLU A 52 0.09 2.04 5.61
C GLU A 52 0.47 2.82 4.35
N CYS A 53 1.21 3.92 4.52
CA CYS A 53 1.61 4.81 3.44
C CYS A 53 3.08 4.61 3.10
N VAL A 54 3.37 4.16 1.89
CA VAL A 54 4.72 3.94 1.37
C VAL A 54 5.16 5.03 0.40
N ASP A 55 6.47 5.13 0.20
CA ASP A 55 7.05 6.01 -0.81
C ASP A 55 6.91 5.46 -2.25
N ARG A 56 7.26 6.30 -3.22
CA ARG A 56 7.22 5.96 -4.64
C ARG A 56 8.14 4.79 -5.02
N MET A 57 9.30 4.67 -4.41
CA MET A 57 10.30 3.65 -4.77
C MET A 57 9.84 2.27 -4.31
N THR A 58 9.32 2.20 -3.10
CA THR A 58 8.73 1.00 -2.50
C THR A 58 7.49 0.58 -3.28
N THR A 59 6.63 1.55 -3.66
CA THR A 59 5.49 1.31 -4.55
C THR A 59 5.93 0.72 -5.89
N ALA A 60 6.93 1.32 -6.54
CA ALA A 60 7.42 0.84 -7.83
C ALA A 60 8.00 -0.57 -7.75
N LYS A 61 8.73 -0.89 -6.67
CA LYS A 61 9.25 -2.24 -6.41
C LYS A 61 8.10 -3.25 -6.27
N ALA A 62 7.10 -2.95 -5.46
CA ALA A 62 5.92 -3.80 -5.27
C ALA A 62 5.19 -4.06 -6.60
N VAL A 63 4.99 -3.03 -7.41
CA VAL A 63 4.35 -3.14 -8.74
C VAL A 63 5.16 -4.02 -9.67
N ALA A 64 6.47 -3.79 -9.77
CA ALA A 64 7.33 -4.55 -10.66
C ALA A 64 7.27 -6.05 -10.34
N TYR A 65 7.36 -6.41 -9.06
CA TYR A 65 7.28 -7.80 -8.62
C TYR A 65 5.89 -8.40 -8.84
N PHE A 66 4.82 -7.66 -8.54
CA PHE A 66 3.45 -8.12 -8.75
C PHE A 66 3.15 -8.35 -10.23
N VAL A 67 3.58 -7.46 -11.12
CA VAL A 67 3.40 -7.63 -12.57
C VAL A 67 4.13 -8.88 -13.07
N SER A 68 5.31 -9.21 -12.54
CA SER A 68 6.07 -10.38 -12.99
C SER A 68 5.59 -11.71 -12.41
N SER A 69 5.03 -11.70 -11.19
CA SER A 69 4.75 -12.94 -10.44
C SER A 69 3.28 -13.16 -10.08
N GLY A 70 2.47 -12.09 -10.08
CA GLY A 70 1.11 -12.09 -9.53
C GLY A 70 1.05 -12.10 -8.00
N LEU A 71 2.18 -12.01 -7.30
CA LEU A 71 2.29 -12.17 -5.84
C LEU A 71 2.81 -10.90 -5.15
N ALA A 72 2.69 -10.86 -3.83
CA ALA A 72 3.33 -9.87 -2.97
C ALA A 72 4.85 -10.08 -2.94
N ASP A 73 5.63 -9.00 -3.03
CA ASP A 73 7.09 -9.08 -2.93
C ASP A 73 7.51 -9.49 -1.51
N PRO A 74 8.18 -10.65 -1.33
CA PRO A 74 8.56 -11.15 -0.01
C PRO A 74 9.67 -10.32 0.68
N GLN A 75 10.30 -9.39 -0.04
CA GLN A 75 11.29 -8.46 0.52
C GLN A 75 10.68 -7.16 1.03
N LEU A 76 9.36 -6.99 0.89
CA LEU A 76 8.62 -5.83 1.38
C LEU A 76 7.77 -6.23 2.60
N CYS A 77 7.40 -5.24 3.41
CA CYS A 77 6.56 -5.46 4.58
C CYS A 77 5.08 -5.47 4.18
N TRP A 78 4.43 -6.62 4.30
CA TRP A 78 3.00 -6.79 4.06
C TRP A 78 2.29 -7.18 5.34
N GLN A 79 1.12 -6.61 5.56
CA GLN A 79 0.24 -6.92 6.68
C GLN A 79 -1.12 -7.37 6.17
N VAL A 80 -1.66 -8.40 6.80
CA VAL A 80 -3.03 -8.86 6.59
C VAL A 80 -3.96 -7.92 7.37
N GLY A 81 -4.92 -7.33 6.67
CA GLY A 81 -5.98 -6.47 7.23
C GLY A 81 -7.21 -7.24 7.67
#